data_AF-A0AA40FMZ1-F1
#
_entry.id   AF-A0AA40FMZ1-F1
#
_cell.length_a   1.000
_cell.length_b   1.000
_cell.length_c   1.000
_cell.angle_alpha   90.00
_cell.angle_beta   90.00
_cell.angle_gamma   90.00
#
_symmetry.space_group_name_H-M   'P 1'
#
loop_
_entity.id
_entity.type
_entity.pdbx_description
1 polymer ?
#
loop_
_entity_poly.entity_id
_entity_poly.type
_entity_poly.pdbx_seq_one_letter_code
_entity_poly.pdbx_strand_id
1 'polypeptide(L)'
;MQKVEWACDEDAGVAPASIITWFQSQLAGSGASDEFRCEPCNKILTSLTRLRRHIQNVHTRPSKEPICNICKRVYSSLNSLRNHKSIYHRQHSKNEQQRKEMEQMREREREQREHSDRVASQQQQQQQQQQQQQQQQQQQQQQDQQQSRLG
;
A
#
# COMPACT_ATOMS: atom_id res chain seq x y z
N MET A 1 31.16 -29.80 13.09
CA MET A 1 29.89 -30.37 12.58
C MET A 1 29.24 -29.34 11.66
N GLN A 2 29.09 -29.76 10.40
CA GLN A 2 28.29 -29.22 9.29
C GLN A 2 28.46 -27.75 8.86
N LYS A 3 29.33 -27.61 7.85
CA LYS A 3 29.27 -26.56 6.82
C LYS A 3 27.88 -26.60 6.16
N VAL A 4 27.21 -25.46 6.08
CA VAL A 4 26.12 -25.26 5.11
C VAL A 4 26.68 -24.45 3.96
N GLU A 5 26.89 -25.12 2.84
CA GLU A 5 27.24 -24.49 1.57
C GLU A 5 26.03 -23.70 1.07
N TRP A 6 26.22 -22.42 0.76
CA TRP A 6 25.16 -21.56 0.24
C TRP A 6 25.38 -21.42 -1.26
N ALA A 7 24.52 -22.05 -2.05
CA ALA A 7 24.41 -21.76 -3.47
C ALA A 7 23.52 -20.52 -3.62
N CYS A 8 24.05 -19.48 -4.27
CA CYS A 8 23.29 -18.36 -4.77
C CYS A 8 22.95 -18.64 -6.24
N ASP A 9 21.66 -18.66 -6.56
CA ASP A 9 21.21 -18.47 -7.93
C ASP A 9 20.33 -17.22 -7.99
N GLU A 10 20.74 -16.32 -8.88
CA GLU A 10 20.04 -15.12 -9.33
C GLU A 10 18.85 -15.54 -10.20
N ASP A 11 17.65 -15.04 -9.91
CA ASP A 11 16.63 -14.55 -10.86
C ASP A 11 15.21 -14.61 -10.23
N ALA A 12 14.34 -13.69 -10.66
CA ALA A 12 12.91 -13.56 -10.34
C ALA A 12 12.51 -13.01 -8.96
N GLY A 13 11.91 -11.82 -9.00
CA GLY A 13 11.23 -11.14 -7.90
C GLY A 13 9.93 -11.83 -7.48
N VAL A 14 10.04 -13.01 -6.86
CA VAL A 14 8.96 -13.67 -6.13
C VAL A 14 9.56 -14.25 -4.86
N ALA A 15 9.18 -13.72 -3.69
CA ALA A 15 9.60 -14.31 -2.42
C ALA A 15 9.13 -15.77 -2.39
N PRO A 16 10.02 -16.77 -2.21
CA PRO A 16 9.62 -18.17 -2.28
C PRO A 16 8.57 -18.44 -1.20
N ALA A 17 7.51 -19.13 -1.61
CA ALA A 17 6.39 -19.55 -0.76
C ALA A 17 6.81 -20.35 0.49
N SER A 18 8.09 -20.74 0.60
CA SER A 18 8.72 -21.34 1.77
C SER A 18 9.05 -20.36 2.92
N ILE A 19 8.94 -19.04 2.73
CA ILE A 19 9.22 -18.03 3.78
C ILE A 19 7.95 -17.69 4.61
N ILE A 20 6.75 -17.91 4.06
CA ILE A 20 5.49 -17.59 4.76
C ILE A 20 5.05 -18.74 5.70
N THR A 21 5.53 -19.95 5.50
CA THR A 21 5.13 -21.14 6.29
C THR A 21 5.77 -21.27 7.67
N TRP A 22 6.50 -20.25 8.14
CA TRP A 22 7.01 -20.18 9.53
C TRP A 22 6.10 -19.31 10.42
N PHE A 23 5.11 -18.64 9.83
CA PHE A 23 4.14 -17.82 10.56
C PHE A 23 3.06 -18.64 11.28
N GLN A 24 2.97 -19.95 11.04
CA GLN A 24 1.86 -20.78 11.50
C GLN A 24 2.32 -21.92 12.41
N SER A 25 2.26 -21.68 13.72
CA SER A 25 2.08 -22.61 14.86
C SER A 25 2.70 -21.96 16.10
N GLN A 26 2.02 -21.65 17.21
CA GLN A 26 0.81 -22.21 17.81
C GLN A 26 0.02 -21.11 18.56
N LEU A 27 -1.29 -21.06 18.32
CA LEU A 27 -2.28 -20.69 19.34
C LEU A 27 -3.04 -21.98 19.67
N ALA A 28 -2.46 -22.84 20.51
CA ALA A 28 -3.17 -23.94 21.15
C ALA A 28 -2.29 -24.51 22.26
N GLY A 29 -2.70 -24.35 23.52
CA GLY A 29 -2.02 -24.95 24.66
C GLY A 29 -2.44 -24.32 25.98
N SER A 30 -3.58 -24.75 26.50
CA SER A 30 -4.00 -24.52 27.88
C SER A 30 -2.89 -24.95 28.85
N GLY A 31 -2.13 -24.00 29.40
CA GLY A 31 -1.09 -24.31 30.40
C GLY A 31 0.06 -23.29 30.47
N ALA A 32 -0.19 -22.15 31.14
CA ALA A 32 0.77 -21.36 31.94
C ALA A 32 2.23 -21.15 31.46
N SER A 33 2.55 -21.11 30.16
CA SER A 33 3.85 -20.64 29.68
C SER A 33 3.72 -20.00 28.29
N ASP A 34 3.73 -18.66 28.27
CA ASP A 34 3.66 -17.82 27.06
C ASP A 34 5.05 -17.76 26.39
N GLU A 35 5.56 -18.92 25.96
CA GLU A 35 6.89 -19.06 25.38
C GLU A 35 6.84 -19.02 23.85
N PHE A 36 7.55 -18.08 23.23
CA PHE A 36 7.59 -17.92 21.77
C PHE A 36 8.82 -18.59 21.19
N ARG A 37 8.67 -19.84 20.76
CA ARG A 37 9.75 -20.68 20.23
C ARG A 37 10.00 -20.41 18.74
N CYS A 38 11.28 -20.37 18.36
CA CYS A 38 11.70 -20.31 16.97
C CYS A 38 11.98 -21.73 16.45
N GLU A 39 11.18 -22.22 15.51
CA GLU A 39 11.34 -23.57 14.95
C GLU A 39 12.74 -23.85 14.34
N PRO A 40 13.34 -22.97 13.52
CA PRO A 40 14.62 -23.28 12.84
C PRO A 40 15.85 -23.36 13.75
N CYS A 41 15.82 -22.78 14.95
CA CYS A 41 16.95 -22.85 15.90
C CYS A 41 16.56 -23.23 17.33
N ASN A 42 15.29 -23.58 17.52
CA ASN A 42 14.66 -23.95 18.78
C ASN A 42 14.77 -22.91 19.91
N LYS A 43 15.10 -21.65 19.58
CA LYS A 43 15.31 -20.58 20.56
C LYS A 43 13.99 -20.09 21.14
N ILE A 44 13.91 -19.99 22.46
CA ILE A 44 12.74 -19.44 23.15
C ILE A 44 12.92 -17.93 23.33
N LEU A 45 11.87 -17.19 22.99
CA LEU A 45 11.78 -15.75 23.13
C LEU A 45 10.60 -15.40 24.03
N THR A 46 10.71 -14.27 24.74
CA THR A 46 9.72 -13.83 25.71
C THR A 46 8.52 -13.08 25.08
N SER A 47 8.51 -12.91 23.75
CA SER A 47 7.39 -12.28 23.06
C SER A 47 7.38 -12.60 21.57
N LEU A 48 6.20 -12.61 20.96
CA LEU A 48 6.02 -12.77 19.52
C LEU A 48 6.81 -11.73 18.70
N THR A 49 6.85 -10.48 19.16
CA THR A 49 7.62 -9.41 18.50
C THR A 49 9.12 -9.70 18.51
N ARG A 50 9.64 -10.26 19.61
CA ARG A 50 11.05 -10.66 19.70
C ARG A 50 11.34 -11.87 18.81
N LEU A 51 10.42 -12.83 18.73
CA LEU A 51 10.52 -13.98 17.82
C LEU A 51 10.55 -13.52 16.35
N ARG A 52 9.64 -12.62 15.95
CA ARG A 52 9.62 -12.05 14.59
C ARG A 52 10.93 -11.37 14.23
N ARG A 53 11.45 -10.52 15.12
CA ARG A 53 12.74 -9.85 14.91
C ARG A 53 13.90 -10.84 14.84
N HIS A 54 13.87 -11.87 15.67
CA HIS A 54 14.89 -12.91 15.68
C HIS A 54 14.94 -13.65 14.34
N ILE A 55 13.79 -14.10 13.84
CA ILE A 55 13.70 -14.71 12.51
C ILE A 55 14.21 -13.74 11.44
N GLN A 56 13.79 -12.48 11.50
CA GLN A 56 14.19 -11.45 10.53
C GLN A 56 15.69 -11.14 10.50
N ASN A 57 16.40 -11.33 11.61
CA ASN A 57 17.81 -10.96 11.71
C ASN A 57 18.74 -12.17 11.56
N VAL A 58 18.29 -13.35 12.00
CA VAL A 58 19.12 -14.55 12.10
C VAL A 58 18.83 -15.53 10.96
N HIS A 59 17.57 -15.67 10.58
CA HIS A 59 17.13 -16.67 9.60
C HIS A 59 16.81 -16.06 8.25
N THR A 60 16.46 -14.78 8.20
CA THR A 60 16.41 -14.02 6.95
C THR A 60 17.62 -13.11 6.92
N ARG A 61 18.66 -13.48 6.18
CA ARG A 61 19.72 -12.51 5.87
C ARG A 61 19.09 -11.51 4.89
N PRO A 62 18.92 -10.23 5.25
CA PRO A 62 18.41 -9.28 4.28
C PRO A 62 19.44 -9.21 3.14
N SER A 63 18.99 -9.50 1.91
CA SER A 63 19.82 -9.48 0.69
C SER A 63 20.57 -8.14 0.51
N LYS A 64 20.09 -7.08 1.14
CA LYS A 64 20.76 -5.78 1.23
C LYS A 64 20.92 -5.36 2.67
N GLU A 65 22.13 -4.96 3.04
CA GLU A 65 22.40 -4.38 4.35
C GLU A 65 21.56 -3.09 4.52
N PRO A 66 20.92 -2.87 5.68
CA PRO A 66 20.10 -1.69 5.89
C PRO A 66 20.99 -0.45 6.05
N ILE A 67 21.05 0.35 4.98
CA ILE A 67 21.87 1.56 4.87
C ILE A 67 21.03 2.81 5.14
N CYS A 68 21.57 3.74 5.92
CA CYS A 68 20.97 5.07 6.08
C CYS A 68 21.09 5.87 4.79
N ASN A 69 19.98 6.27 4.18
CA ASN A 69 20.00 7.08 2.96
C ASN A 69 20.59 8.49 3.13
N ILE A 70 20.70 8.97 4.38
CA ILE A 70 21.16 10.32 4.72
C ILE A 70 22.67 10.34 4.97
N CYS A 71 23.19 9.44 5.82
CA CYS A 71 24.62 9.39 6.18
C CYS A 71 25.36 8.15 5.65
N LYS A 72 24.68 7.28 4.89
CA LYS A 72 25.22 6.06 4.26
C LYS A 72 25.82 5.02 5.22
N ARG A 73 25.56 5.14 6.53
CA ARG A 73 25.96 4.11 7.52
C ARG A 73 25.17 2.82 7.35
N VAL A 74 25.89 1.70 7.44
CA VAL A 74 25.36 0.34 7.38
C VAL A 74 24.97 -0.13 8.79
N TYR A 75 23.86 -0.84 8.91
CA TYR A 75 23.38 -1.39 10.18
C TYR A 75 23.17 -2.90 10.06
N SER A 76 23.18 -3.61 11.19
CA SER A 76 22.92 -5.07 11.23
C SER A 76 21.43 -5.44 11.18
N SER A 77 20.53 -4.47 11.34
CA SER A 77 19.08 -4.70 11.26
C SER A 77 18.31 -3.42 10.87
N LEU A 78 17.12 -3.60 10.29
CA LEU A 78 16.21 -2.49 9.98
C LEU A 78 15.78 -1.70 11.21
N ASN A 79 15.63 -2.37 12.36
CA ASN A 79 15.27 -1.71 13.61
C ASN A 79 16.37 -0.77 14.10
N SER A 80 17.63 -1.21 14.01
CA SER A 80 18.79 -0.37 14.34
C SER A 80 18.84 0.87 13.45
N LEU A 81 18.58 0.70 12.14
CA LEU A 81 18.51 1.81 11.20
C LEU A 81 17.36 2.78 11.52
N ARG A 82 16.15 2.28 11.84
CA ARG A 82 15.01 3.12 12.23
C ARG A 82 15.31 3.94 13.47
N ASN A 83 15.87 3.32 14.50
CA ASN A 83 16.27 4.01 15.73
C ASN A 83 17.32 5.08 15.44
N HIS A 84 18.33 4.76 14.62
CA HIS A 84 19.33 5.73 14.19
C HIS A 84 18.69 6.94 13.49
N LYS A 85 17.79 6.70 12.52
CA LYS A 85 17.08 7.78 11.82
C LYS A 85 16.24 8.63 12.78
N SER A 86 15.57 8.02 13.76
CA SER A 86 14.75 8.75 14.73
C SER A 86 15.56 9.63 15.69
N ILE A 87 16.78 9.22 16.03
CA ILE A 87 17.63 9.96 17.00
C ILE A 87 18.48 11.01 16.28
N TYR A 88 19.17 10.61 15.20
CA TYR A 88 20.16 11.45 14.53
C TYR A 88 19.62 12.20 13.32
N HIS A 89 18.50 11.73 12.75
CA HIS A 89 17.89 12.30 11.56
C HIS A 89 16.40 12.62 11.77
N ARG A 90 16.03 12.97 13.01
CA ARG A 90 14.65 13.26 13.40
C ARG A 90 14.04 14.36 12.51
N GLN A 91 14.79 15.43 12.26
CA GLN A 91 14.31 16.54 11.44
C GLN A 91 14.15 16.13 9.97
N HIS A 92 15.07 15.32 9.44
CA HIS A 92 14.93 14.80 8.07
C HIS A 92 13.70 13.90 7.93
N SER A 93 13.41 13.08 8.94
CA SER A 93 12.22 12.22 8.95
C SER A 93 10.93 13.04 8.98
N LYS A 94 10.90 14.13 9.76
CA LYS A 94 9.76 15.07 9.79
C LYS A 94 9.60 15.81 8.46
N ASN A 95 10.68 16.32 7.89
CA ASN A 95 10.63 17.04 6.62
C ASN A 95 10.20 16.11 5.47
N GLU A 96 10.68 14.87 5.46
CA GLU A 96 10.25 13.86 4.48
C GLU A 96 8.76 13.58 4.59
N GLN A 97 8.25 13.42 5.81
CA GLN A 97 6.83 13.21 6.08
C GLN A 97 5.99 14.42 5.63
N GLN A 98 6.40 15.63 5.99
CA GLN A 98 5.71 16.86 5.57
C GLN A 98 5.69 17.04 4.04
N ARG A 99 6.79 16.71 3.36
CA ARG A 99 6.83 16.75 1.88
C ARG A 99 5.84 15.78 1.27
N LYS A 100 5.76 14.55 1.78
CA LYS A 100 4.79 13.53 1.34
C LYS A 100 3.35 13.96 1.61
N GLU A 101 3.09 14.55 2.78
CA GLU A 101 1.76 15.07 3.12
C GLU A 101 1.32 16.21 2.19
N MET A 102 2.23 17.14 1.88
CA MET A 102 1.95 18.22 0.92
C MET A 102 1.74 17.69 -0.51
N GLU A 103 2.51 16.68 -0.92
CA GLU A 103 2.33 16.03 -2.22
C GLU A 103 0.96 15.35 -2.32
N GLN A 104 0.57 14.58 -1.31
CA GLN A 104 -0.76 13.96 -1.23
C GLN A 104 -1.89 14.99 -1.18
N MET A 105 -1.68 16.14 -0.52
CA MET A 105 -2.67 17.23 -0.50
C MET A 105 -2.90 17.77 -1.91
N ARG A 106 -1.82 18.05 -2.66
CA ARG A 106 -1.90 18.55 -4.04
C ARG A 106 -2.54 17.54 -4.99
N GLU A 107 -2.26 16.26 -4.80
CA GLU A 107 -2.87 15.19 -5.58
C GLU A 107 -4.38 15.13 -5.32
N ARG A 108 -4.81 15.13 -4.05
CA ARG A 108 -6.25 15.19 -3.71
C ARG A 108 -6.95 16.42 -4.27
N GLU A 109 -6.30 17.59 -4.23
CA GLU A 109 -6.87 18.82 -4.81
C GLU A 109 -7.03 18.71 -6.33
N ARG A 110 -6.08 18.10 -7.03
CA ARG A 110 -6.18 17.84 -8.47
C ARG A 110 -7.34 16.90 -8.77
N GLU A 111 -7.41 15.77 -8.07
CA GLU A 111 -8.49 14.79 -8.23
C GLU A 111 -9.87 15.41 -7.97
N GLN A 112 -9.97 16.27 -6.95
CA GLN A 112 -11.19 16.99 -6.61
C GLN A 112 -11.61 17.96 -7.73
N ARG A 113 -10.66 18.71 -8.31
CA ARG A 113 -10.92 19.58 -9.47
C ARG A 113 -11.39 18.77 -10.66
N GLU A 114 -10.69 17.70 -11.01
CA GLU A 114 -11.08 16.81 -12.12
C GLU A 114 -12.44 16.15 -11.88
N HIS A 115 -12.77 15.80 -10.63
CA HIS A 115 -14.11 15.30 -10.30
C HIS A 115 -15.17 16.38 -10.51
N SER A 116 -14.93 17.60 -10.01
CA SER A 116 -15.81 18.76 -10.21
C SER A 116 -16.06 19.04 -11.70
N ASP A 117 -15.00 19.06 -12.52
CA ASP A 117 -15.08 19.32 -13.96
C ASP A 117 -15.85 18.21 -14.70
N ARG A 118 -15.65 16.95 -14.30
CA ARG A 118 -16.41 15.80 -14.83
C ARG A 118 -17.89 15.90 -14.50
N VAL A 119 -18.24 16.23 -13.25
CA VAL A 119 -19.63 16.40 -12.82
C VAL A 119 -20.30 17.56 -13.57
N ALA A 120 -19.61 18.70 -13.70
CA ALA A 120 -20.12 19.85 -14.46
C ALA A 120 -20.36 19.51 -15.93
N SER A 121 -19.41 18.81 -16.56
CA SER A 121 -19.54 18.36 -17.96
C SER A 121 -20.71 17.39 -18.14
N GLN A 122 -20.88 16.44 -17.21
CA GLN A 122 -22.00 15.50 -17.24
C GLN A 122 -23.35 16.20 -17.07
N GLN A 123 -23.42 17.17 -16.15
CA GLN A 123 -24.63 17.96 -15.94
C GLN A 123 -24.98 18.80 -17.18
N GLN A 124 -23.99 19.42 -17.82
CA GLN A 124 -24.20 20.16 -19.07
C GLN A 124 -24.70 19.26 -20.19
N GLN A 125 -24.13 18.05 -20.35
CA GLN A 125 -24.61 17.07 -21.33
C GLN A 125 -26.05 16.63 -21.07
N GLN A 126 -26.41 16.37 -19.80
CA GLN A 126 -27.79 16.04 -19.42
C GLN A 126 -28.76 17.18 -19.75
N GLN A 127 -28.39 18.43 -19.48
CA GLN A 127 -29.20 19.60 -19.83
C GLN A 127 -29.38 19.73 -21.34
N GLN A 128 -28.33 19.53 -22.13
CA GLN A 128 -28.41 19.55 -23.60
C GLN A 128 -29.32 18.43 -24.13
N GLN A 129 -29.22 17.22 -23.58
CA GLN A 129 -30.10 16.11 -23.96
C GLN A 129 -31.57 16.41 -23.65
N GLN A 130 -31.86 16.98 -22.47
CA GLN A 130 -33.22 17.38 -22.09
C GLN A 130 -33.77 18.46 -23.03
N GLN A 131 -32.97 19.46 -23.39
CA GLN A 131 -33.37 20.49 -24.36
C GLN A 131 -33.66 19.91 -25.74
N GLN A 132 -32.82 18.99 -26.22
CA GLN A 132 -33.04 18.31 -27.51
C GLN A 132 -34.34 17.48 -27.50
N GLN A 133 -34.61 16.74 -26.41
CA GLN A 133 -35.85 15.97 -26.27
C GLN A 133 -37.08 16.88 -26.27
N GLN A 134 -37.04 18.02 -25.56
CA GLN A 134 -38.14 19.00 -25.56
C GLN A 134 -38.38 19.58 -26.96
N GLN A 135 -37.31 19.92 -27.70
CA GLN A 135 -37.44 20.41 -29.07
C GLN A 135 -38.06 19.36 -30.00
N GLN A 136 -37.64 18.10 -29.89
CA GLN A 136 -38.22 17.00 -30.68
C GLN A 136 -39.71 16.80 -30.37
N GLN A 137 -40.10 16.83 -29.10
CA GLN A 137 -41.50 16.74 -28.69
C GLN A 137 -42.34 17.89 -29.25
N GLN A 138 -41.83 19.13 -29.21
CA GLN A 138 -42.50 20.29 -29.79
C GLN A 138 -42.67 20.16 -31.30
N GLN A 139 -41.65 19.69 -32.02
CA GLN A 139 -41.73 19.45 -33.46
C GLN A 139 -42.77 18.38 -33.79
N GLN A 140 -42.81 17.27 -33.04
CA GLN A 140 -43.81 16.22 -33.23
C GLN A 140 -45.24 16.76 -33.03
N GLN A 141 -45.47 17.49 -31.94
CA GLN A 141 -46.79 18.11 -31.67
C GLN A 141 -47.23 19.05 -32.79
N GLN A 142 -46.30 19.83 -33.37
CA GLN A 142 -46.60 20.70 -34.51
C GLN A 142 -46.96 19.89 -35.76
N GLN A 143 -46.26 18.79 -36.04
CA GLN A 143 -46.57 17.90 -37.16
C GLN A 143 -47.94 17.24 -37.00
N ASP A 144 -48.26 16.73 -35.82
CA ASP A 144 -49.55 16.10 -35.54
C ASP A 144 -50.71 17.10 -35.69
N GLN A 145 -50.51 18.35 -35.23
CA GLN A 145 -51.48 19.43 -35.42
C GLN A 145 -51.66 19.80 -36.90
N GLN A 146 -50.60 19.78 -37.71
CA GLN A 146 -50.69 20.03 -39.15
C GLN A 146 -51.44 18.89 -39.87
N GLN A 147 -51.15 17.63 -39.54
CA GLN A 147 -51.85 16.48 -40.11
C GLN A 147 -53.33 16.46 -39.74
N SER A 148 -53.68 16.79 -38.50
CA SER A 148 -55.08 16.88 -38.03
C SER A 148 -55.89 18.01 -38.69
N ARG A 149 -55.23 19.00 -39.29
CA ARG A 149 -55.90 20.07 -40.06
C ARG A 149 -56.13 19.69 -41.53
N LEU A 150 -55.45 18.66 -42.03
CA LEU A 150 -55.47 18.25 -43.44
C LEU A 150 -56.36 17.02 -43.71
N GLY A 151 -56.75 16.27 -42.67
CA GLY A 151 -57.71 15.17 -42.73
C GLY A 151 -59.08 15.57 -42.20
#